data_AF-A0A973B2B3-F1
#
_entry.id   AF-A0A973B2B3-F1
#
_cell.length_a   1.000
_cell.length_b   1.000
_cell.length_c   1.000
_cell.angle_alpha   90.00
_cell.angle_beta   90.00
_cell.angle_gamma   90.00
#
_symmetry.space_group_name_H-M   'P 1'
#
loop_
_entity.id
_entity.type
_entity.pdbx_description
1 polymer ?
#
loop_
_entity_poly.entity_id
_entity_poly.type
_entity_poly.pdbx_seq_one_letter_code
_entity_poly.pdbx_strand_id
1 'polypeptide(L)'
;MGGSADGECSYGARCEGRRCCPCAPAAKRPAVQPLTGFYVPIPPEFRTWGVIPALDFIDPLMRVLAANYYSALLSAAEIHGAAHQRPQAFQVAVDKRIKDRDLGRVCYRSKAADVPVVLKNSAAGVVRVS
;
A
#
# COMPACT_ATOMS: atom_id res chain seq x y z
N MET A 1 -43.59 -30.79 -4.00
CA MET A 1 -42.48 -31.22 -3.12
C MET A 1 -41.21 -31.20 -3.96
N GLY A 2 -40.21 -30.35 -3.75
CA GLY A 2 -39.98 -29.33 -2.73
C GLY A 2 -39.25 -28.13 -3.36
N GLY A 3 -39.41 -26.97 -2.73
CA GLY A 3 -38.67 -25.77 -3.08
C GLY A 3 -37.27 -25.74 -2.45
N SER A 4 -36.40 -24.91 -3.03
CA SER A 4 -35.30 -24.16 -2.42
C SER A 4 -34.31 -23.81 -3.54
N ALA A 5 -33.80 -22.59 -3.68
CA ALA A 5 -34.04 -21.35 -2.95
C ALA A 5 -33.53 -20.25 -3.88
N ASP A 6 -34.40 -19.43 -4.45
CA ASP A 6 -34.06 -18.19 -5.13
C ASP A 6 -33.12 -17.34 -4.25
N GLY A 7 -31.82 -17.50 -4.51
CA GLY A 7 -30.76 -16.75 -3.87
C GLY A 7 -30.27 -15.68 -4.84
N GLU A 8 -30.89 -14.52 -4.80
CA GLU A 8 -30.36 -13.31 -5.40
C GLU A 8 -29.04 -12.96 -4.69
N CYS A 9 -27.95 -12.81 -5.44
CA CYS A 9 -26.74 -12.19 -4.90
C CYS A 9 -27.08 -10.74 -4.53
N SER A 10 -26.42 -10.16 -3.52
CA SER A 10 -26.59 -8.74 -3.17
C SER A 10 -26.06 -7.77 -4.25
N TYR A 11 -25.60 -8.30 -5.40
CA TYR A 11 -25.36 -7.65 -6.70
C TYR A 11 -26.05 -8.37 -7.90
N GLY A 12 -26.95 -9.32 -7.65
CA GLY A 12 -27.94 -9.84 -8.62
C GLY A 12 -27.60 -11.05 -9.49
N ALA A 13 -26.55 -11.86 -9.24
CA ALA A 13 -26.28 -13.07 -10.03
C ALA A 13 -26.24 -14.38 -9.22
N ARG A 14 -27.00 -15.38 -9.70
CA ARG A 14 -26.98 -16.78 -9.26
C ARG A 14 -26.26 -17.64 -10.31
N CYS A 15 -25.19 -18.33 -9.92
CA CYS A 15 -24.35 -19.09 -10.86
C CYS A 15 -24.65 -20.59 -10.77
N GLU A 16 -25.46 -21.11 -11.71
CA GLU A 16 -25.61 -22.54 -11.94
C GLU A 16 -25.19 -22.84 -13.39
N GLY A 17 -24.22 -23.74 -13.59
CA GLY A 17 -23.91 -24.28 -14.92
C GLY A 17 -23.07 -23.38 -15.84
N ARG A 18 -21.74 -23.61 -15.81
CA ARG A 18 -20.72 -23.52 -16.88
C ARG A 18 -20.65 -22.35 -17.89
N ARG A 19 -21.47 -21.30 -17.82
CA ARG A 19 -21.25 -20.06 -18.57
C ARG A 19 -22.15 -18.96 -18.01
N CYS A 20 -21.63 -18.18 -17.08
CA CYS A 20 -22.15 -16.84 -16.81
C CYS A 20 -21.06 -15.81 -17.15
N CYS A 21 -21.51 -14.71 -17.73
CA CYS A 21 -20.80 -13.84 -18.67
C CYS A 21 -19.52 -13.11 -18.17
N PRO A 22 -18.73 -12.54 -19.10
CA PRO A 22 -17.46 -11.83 -18.83
C PRO A 22 -17.63 -10.41 -18.25
N CYS A 23 -18.63 -10.16 -17.39
CA CYS A 23 -18.98 -8.82 -16.90
C CYS A 23 -18.36 -8.44 -15.55
N ALA A 24 -17.28 -9.08 -15.08
CA ALA A 24 -16.54 -8.58 -13.92
C ALA A 24 -15.67 -7.37 -14.33
N PRO A 25 -15.98 -6.11 -13.94
CA PRO A 25 -14.97 -5.06 -14.00
C PRO A 25 -13.83 -5.53 -13.09
N ALA A 26 -12.65 -5.71 -13.68
CA ALA A 26 -11.41 -6.20 -13.04
C ALA A 26 -11.45 -6.02 -11.53
N ALA A 27 -11.81 -7.09 -10.80
CA ALA A 27 -12.08 -7.03 -9.37
C ALA A 27 -10.84 -6.44 -8.68
N LYS A 28 -10.94 -5.15 -8.30
CA LYS A 28 -9.82 -4.43 -7.71
C LYS A 28 -9.48 -5.13 -6.42
N ARG A 29 -8.21 -5.53 -6.28
CA ARG A 29 -7.76 -6.40 -5.19
C ARG A 29 -8.10 -5.72 -3.85
N PRO A 30 -8.73 -6.43 -2.91
CA PRO A 30 -9.12 -5.85 -1.61
C PRO A 30 -7.93 -5.56 -0.70
N ALA A 31 -6.76 -6.11 -1.02
CA ALA A 31 -5.52 -5.93 -0.28
C ALA A 31 -4.32 -5.80 -1.22
N VAL A 32 -3.34 -5.00 -0.80
CA VAL A 32 -2.01 -4.94 -1.41
C VAL A 32 -1.04 -5.77 -0.56
N GLN A 33 -0.06 -6.38 -1.21
CA GLN A 33 0.95 -7.21 -0.55
C GLN A 33 2.36 -6.64 -0.79
N PRO A 34 2.86 -5.75 0.10
CA PRO A 34 4.23 -5.22 0.05
C PRO A 34 5.33 -6.28 0.19
N LEU A 35 5.12 -7.25 1.08
CA LEU A 35 6.07 -8.29 1.44
C LEU A 35 5.34 -9.63 1.48
N THR A 36 6.04 -10.73 1.18
CA THR A 36 5.49 -12.08 1.34
C THR A 36 4.98 -12.27 2.76
N GLY A 37 3.68 -12.54 2.92
CA GLY A 37 3.04 -12.68 4.22
C GLY A 37 2.61 -11.37 4.91
N PHE A 38 2.80 -10.21 4.28
CA PHE A 38 2.32 -8.93 4.78
C PHE A 38 1.22 -8.37 3.88
N TYR A 39 -0.02 -8.38 4.37
CA TYR A 39 -1.19 -7.88 3.66
C TYR A 39 -1.68 -6.59 4.28
N VAL A 40 -1.89 -5.57 3.44
CA VAL A 40 -2.45 -4.29 3.87
C VAL A 40 -3.87 -4.17 3.28
N PRO A 41 -4.92 -4.14 4.12
CA PRO A 41 -6.30 -4.02 3.65
C PRO A 41 -6.55 -2.62 3.10
N ILE A 42 -7.06 -2.49 1.87
CA ILE A 42 -7.29 -1.19 1.24
C ILE A 42 -8.72 -0.73 1.54
N PRO A 43 -8.90 0.39 2.26
CA PRO A 43 -10.22 0.91 2.57
C PRO A 43 -10.83 1.51 1.28
N PRO A 44 -12.17 1.66 1.21
CA PRO A 44 -12.86 1.97 -0.04
C PRO A 44 -12.37 3.26 -0.72
N GLU A 45 -11.85 4.22 0.06
CA GLU A 45 -11.34 5.52 -0.42
C GLU A 45 -10.12 5.36 -1.32
N PHE A 46 -9.26 4.37 -1.05
CA PHE A 46 -8.02 4.13 -1.80
C PHE A 46 -8.14 3.01 -2.84
N ARG A 47 -9.34 2.43 -3.06
CA ARG A 47 -9.56 1.36 -4.05
C ARG A 47 -9.25 1.79 -5.49
N THR A 48 -9.40 3.07 -5.81
CA THR A 48 -9.04 3.62 -7.12
C THR A 48 -7.54 3.60 -7.35
N TRP A 49 -6.75 3.82 -6.30
CA TRP A 49 -5.29 3.88 -6.36
C TRP A 49 -4.63 2.52 -6.20
N GLY A 50 -5.31 1.56 -5.55
CA GLY A 50 -4.82 0.19 -5.38
C GLY A 50 -3.72 0.05 -4.33
N VAL A 51 -3.39 1.13 -3.61
CA VAL A 51 -2.42 1.18 -2.52
C VAL A 51 -2.83 2.27 -1.53
N ILE A 52 -2.61 2.02 -0.25
CA ILE A 52 -2.76 3.02 0.83
C ILE A 52 -1.54 3.95 0.82
N PRO A 53 -1.65 5.20 1.28
CA PRO A 53 -0.48 6.04 1.52
C PRO A 53 0.64 5.30 2.26
N ALA A 54 1.87 5.42 1.76
CA ALA A 54 3.03 4.72 2.33
C ALA A 54 3.24 5.02 3.82
N LEU A 55 2.93 6.25 4.23
CA LEU A 55 3.01 6.71 5.62
C LEU A 55 2.24 5.81 6.60
N ASP A 56 1.15 5.18 6.15
CA ASP A 56 0.28 4.42 7.05
C ASP A 56 0.77 2.99 7.31
N PHE A 57 1.57 2.41 6.42
CA PHE A 57 2.03 1.02 6.57
C PHE A 57 3.55 0.86 6.60
N ILE A 58 4.32 1.93 6.36
CA ILE A 58 5.78 1.84 6.31
C ILE A 58 6.40 1.46 7.65
N ASP A 59 5.91 2.01 8.77
CA ASP A 59 6.42 1.70 10.10
C ASP A 59 6.22 0.22 10.49
N PRO A 60 5.00 -0.35 10.42
CA PRO A 60 4.81 -1.78 10.71
C PRO A 60 5.56 -2.67 9.71
N LEU A 61 5.64 -2.29 8.43
CA LEU A 61 6.41 -3.03 7.43
C LEU A 61 7.91 -3.11 7.80
N MET A 62 8.49 -2.00 8.22
CA MET A 62 9.91 -1.92 8.55
C MET A 62 10.24 -2.61 9.87
N ARG A 63 9.29 -2.64 10.83
CA ARG A 63 9.40 -3.46 12.04
C ARG A 63 9.47 -4.95 11.72
N VAL A 64 8.65 -5.45 10.80
CA VAL A 64 8.69 -6.86 10.35
C VAL A 64 10.02 -7.19 9.65
N LEU A 65 10.57 -6.24 8.88
CA LEU A 65 11.87 -6.38 8.22
C LEU A 65 13.07 -6.16 9.17
N ALA A 66 12.81 -5.72 10.41
CA ALA A 66 13.79 -5.29 11.38
C ALA A 66 14.85 -4.36 10.77
N ALA A 67 14.42 -3.42 9.92
CA ALA A 67 15.30 -2.54 9.17
C ALA A 67 15.14 -1.09 9.63
N ASN A 68 16.25 -0.36 9.73
CA ASN A 68 16.21 1.06 10.01
C ASN A 68 15.91 1.81 8.71
N TYR A 69 14.93 2.71 8.76
CA TYR A 69 14.45 3.41 7.59
C TYR A 69 14.21 4.88 7.89
N TYR A 70 14.26 5.69 6.83
CA TYR A 70 13.79 7.07 6.82
C TYR A 70 13.15 7.40 5.46
N SER A 71 12.15 8.29 5.46
CA SER A 71 11.66 8.90 4.23
C SER A 71 12.77 9.78 3.65
N ALA A 72 13.05 9.62 2.36
CA ALA A 72 14.21 10.22 1.70
C ALA A 72 13.84 11.02 0.45
N LEU A 73 14.81 11.77 -0.07
CA LEU A 73 14.76 12.45 -1.37
C LEU A 73 13.55 13.41 -1.47
N LEU A 74 12.84 13.40 -2.59
CA LEU A 74 11.73 14.31 -2.84
C LEU A 74 10.57 14.09 -1.86
N SER A 75 10.40 12.86 -1.33
CA SER A 75 9.39 12.57 -0.32
C SER A 75 9.71 13.24 1.02
N ALA A 76 10.98 13.25 1.41
CA ALA A 76 11.41 14.02 2.59
C ALA A 76 11.23 15.53 2.38
N ALA A 77 11.66 16.04 1.21
CA ALA A 77 11.50 17.45 0.87
C ALA A 77 10.02 17.89 0.85
N GLU A 78 9.11 17.03 0.39
CA GLU A 78 7.67 17.28 0.43
C GLU A 78 7.17 17.38 1.87
N ILE A 79 7.57 16.44 2.73
CA ILE A 79 7.16 16.43 4.13
C ILE A 79 7.68 17.68 4.85
N HIS A 80 8.87 18.16 4.51
CA HIS A 80 9.45 19.39 5.05
C HIS A 80 8.92 20.68 4.38
N GLY A 81 8.07 20.57 3.35
CA GLY A 81 7.55 21.73 2.62
C GLY A 81 8.58 22.42 1.70
N ALA A 82 9.75 21.81 1.52
CA ALA A 82 10.82 22.31 0.66
C ALA A 82 10.70 21.83 -0.80
N ALA A 83 9.76 20.92 -1.11
CA ALA A 83 9.54 20.43 -2.46
C ALA A 83 8.57 21.32 -3.25
N HIS A 84 9.05 21.86 -4.38
CA HIS A 84 8.21 22.56 -5.35
C HIS A 84 7.27 21.62 -6.13
N GLN A 85 7.58 20.32 -6.18
CA GLN A 85 6.83 19.31 -6.92
C GLN A 85 6.40 18.17 -5.99
N ARG A 86 5.20 17.64 -6.20
CA ARG A 86 4.73 16.44 -5.52
C ARG A 86 5.53 15.22 -6.04
N PRO A 87 6.08 14.36 -5.17
CA PRO A 87 6.70 13.12 -5.58
C PRO A 87 5.70 12.22 -6.31
N GLN A 88 6.10 11.69 -7.46
CA GLN A 88 5.29 10.70 -8.18
C GLN A 88 5.24 9.35 -7.46
N ALA A 89 6.31 9.04 -6.72
CA ALA A 89 6.44 7.88 -5.87
C ALA A 89 7.05 8.26 -4.51
N PHE A 90 6.58 7.59 -3.47
CA PHE A 90 7.10 7.69 -2.12
C PHE A 90 8.42 6.93 -2.01
N GLN A 91 9.46 7.64 -1.60
CA GLN A 91 10.84 7.14 -1.58
C GLN A 91 11.29 6.91 -0.15
N VAL A 92 11.77 5.69 0.11
CA VAL A 92 12.25 5.27 1.43
C VAL A 92 13.67 4.76 1.30
N ALA A 93 14.56 5.29 2.15
CA ALA A 93 15.91 4.78 2.31
C ALA A 93 15.95 3.79 3.48
N VAL A 94 16.67 2.68 3.28
CA VAL A 94 16.80 1.60 4.26
C VAL A 94 18.26 1.18 4.40
N ASP A 95 18.67 0.84 5.62
CA ASP A 95 20.01 0.35 5.97
C ASP A 95 20.31 -1.02 5.38
N LYS A 96 19.33 -1.91 5.40
CA LYS A 96 19.43 -3.26 4.84
C LYS A 96 19.23 -3.26 3.33
N ARG A 97 19.97 -4.15 2.66
CA ARG A 97 19.81 -4.42 1.23
C ARG A 97 18.52 -5.20 0.98
N ILE A 98 17.42 -4.47 0.80
CA ILE A 98 16.13 -5.02 0.38
C ILE A 98 16.05 -4.97 -1.15
N LYS A 99 15.42 -5.98 -1.76
CA LYS A 99 15.09 -5.95 -3.20
C LYS A 99 14.16 -4.77 -3.45
N ASP A 100 14.44 -3.96 -4.45
CA ASP A 100 13.53 -2.89 -4.85
C ASP A 100 12.17 -3.49 -5.25
N ARG A 101 11.10 -2.83 -4.82
CA ARG A 101 9.72 -3.25 -5.06
C ARG A 101 8.91 -2.01 -5.35
N ASP A 102 8.40 -1.92 -6.57
CA ASP A 102 7.41 -0.92 -6.96
C ASP A 102 6.01 -1.41 -6.56
N LEU A 103 5.47 -0.84 -5.48
CA LEU A 103 4.05 -1.03 -5.11
C LEU A 103 3.21 0.07 -5.75
N GLY A 104 3.32 0.20 -7.07
CA GLY A 104 2.70 1.27 -7.86
C GLY A 104 3.39 2.62 -7.64
N ARG A 105 3.12 3.26 -6.50
CA ARG A 105 3.64 4.60 -6.15
C ARG A 105 4.58 4.58 -4.94
N VAL A 106 5.04 3.42 -4.50
CA VAL A 106 5.99 3.30 -3.38
C VAL A 106 7.20 2.55 -3.87
N CYS A 107 8.37 3.18 -3.77
CA CYS A 107 9.66 2.61 -4.18
C CYS A 107 10.59 2.53 -2.97
N TYR A 108 11.29 1.41 -2.80
CA TYR A 108 12.22 1.20 -1.70
C TYR A 108 13.64 1.21 -2.23
N ARG A 109 14.48 2.15 -1.80
CA ARG A 109 15.88 2.21 -2.23
C ARG A 109 16.79 1.83 -1.08
N SER A 110 17.63 0.82 -1.31
CA SER A 110 18.58 0.31 -0.32
C SER A 110 19.91 1.07 -0.37
N LYS A 111 19.94 2.25 0.25
CA LYS A 111 21.15 2.94 0.75
C LYS A 111 20.74 3.95 1.84
N ALA A 112 20.91 3.60 3.11
CA ALA A 112 20.80 4.55 4.22
C ALA A 112 22.20 5.01 4.64
N ALA A 113 22.40 6.33 4.69
CA ALA A 113 23.49 6.93 5.46
C ALA A 113 22.96 7.20 6.89
N ASP A 114 23.85 7.44 7.85
CA ASP A 114 23.46 7.95 9.17
C ASP A 114 23.06 9.42 9.00
N VAL A 115 21.75 9.70 8.96
CA VAL A 115 21.17 11.03 8.70
C VAL A 115 20.33 11.42 9.92
N PRO A 116 20.34 12.70 10.36
CA PRO A 116 19.41 13.15 11.38
C PRO A 116 17.97 12.93 10.93
N VAL A 117 17.17 12.32 11.80
CA VAL A 117 15.78 11.94 11.52
C VAL A 117 14.83 12.72 12.43
N VAL A 118 13.87 13.40 11.82
CA VAL A 118 12.71 14.04 12.45
C VAL A 118 11.53 13.07 12.46
N LEU A 119 10.81 13.00 13.59
CA LEU A 119 9.60 12.21 13.72
C LEU A 119 8.38 13.04 13.27
N LYS A 120 7.59 12.50 12.34
CA LYS A 120 6.38 13.14 11.82
C LYS A 120 5.16 12.23 12.06
N ASN A 121 4.06 12.81 12.55
CA ASN A 121 2.83 12.05 12.82
C ASN A 121 2.04 11.81 11.52
N SER A 122 1.57 10.58 11.33
CA SER A 122 0.72 10.12 10.23
C SER A 122 -0.53 9.45 10.80
N ALA A 123 -1.56 9.24 9.99
CA ALA A 123 -2.85 8.72 10.48
C ALA A 123 -2.71 7.35 11.19
N ALA A 124 -1.76 6.51 10.76
CA ALA A 124 -1.50 5.21 11.39
C ALA A 124 -0.35 5.19 12.42
N GLY A 125 0.42 6.27 12.59
CA GLY A 125 1.55 6.27 13.53
C GLY A 125 2.64 7.29 13.23
N VAL A 126 3.82 7.08 13.81
CA VAL A 126 4.96 7.99 13.68
C VAL A 126 5.90 7.51 12.57
N VAL A 127 6.29 8.41 11.67
CA VAL A 127 7.21 8.12 10.57
C VAL A 127 8.51 8.90 10.77
N ARG A 128 9.63 8.22 10.48
CA ARG A 128 10.98 8.78 10.45
C ARG A 128 11.23 9.49 9.12
N VAL A 129 11.58 10.77 9.17
CA VAL A 129 11.81 11.63 8.00
C VAL A 129 13.13 12.34 8.18
N SER A 130 14.05 12.25 7.21
CA SER A 130 15.32 12.98 7.24
C SER A 130 15.19 14.33 6.55
#